data_AF-A0A0B1ZV15-F1
#
_entry.id   AF-A0A0B1ZV15-F1
#
_cell.length_a   1.000
_cell.length_b   1.000
_cell.length_c   1.000
_cell.angle_alpha   90.00
_cell.angle_beta   90.00
_cell.angle_gamma   90.00
#
_symmetry.space_group_name_H-M   'P 1'
#
loop_
_entity.id
_entity.type
_entity.pdbx_description
1 polymer ?
#
loop_
_entity_poly.entity_id
_entity_poly.type
_entity_poly.pdbx_seq_one_letter_code
_entity_poly.pdbx_strand_id
1 'polypeptide(L)'
;MKLVFSRKGFDSTAGGVPSPIVDGIPVSLPIPARDRSRTTFADRGLADLVKTVSRGKLTGEDLCHDDPMFADGLCWFGQCGAAQGHLLKHGVGPGDHFLFFGLFADPETGERHHRIFGHMRVLASGAPGDVAQSPHWREPPRHHPHLEGEWPANNALWFGAGTTALSASAELRLTRPGGPLNLWDVPPWLKRRGLTYHDRAQRWLGRTGLDSAKRGQEFVCDLGRAQEPRRWLEEIVALIEGVR
;
A
#
# COMPACT_ATOMS: atom_id res chain seq x y z
N MET A 1 16.21 -6.69 7.60
CA MET A 1 15.01 -6.61 6.76
C MET A 1 13.82 -6.28 7.64
N LYS A 2 13.21 -5.14 7.35
CA LYS A 2 11.92 -4.71 7.86
C LYS A 2 10.84 -5.08 6.83
N LEU A 3 9.67 -5.39 7.35
CA LEU A 3 8.44 -5.50 6.57
C LEU A 3 7.52 -4.36 6.99
N VAL A 4 6.98 -3.65 6.01
CA VAL A 4 6.07 -2.53 6.23
C VAL A 4 4.72 -2.86 5.61
N PHE A 5 3.66 -2.86 6.41
CA PHE A 5 2.29 -2.81 5.90
C PHE A 5 1.91 -1.34 5.72
N SER A 6 1.74 -0.91 4.48
CA SER A 6 1.49 0.49 4.12
C SER A 6 0.05 0.67 3.65
N ARG A 7 -0.72 1.48 4.37
CA ARG A 7 -2.11 1.76 4.04
C ARG A 7 -2.17 2.76 2.88
N LYS A 8 -2.83 2.37 1.79
CA LYS A 8 -2.97 3.16 0.56
C LYS A 8 -4.38 3.09 -0.03
N GLY A 9 -4.62 4.00 -0.98
CA GLY A 9 -5.82 4.04 -1.79
C GLY A 9 -6.99 4.82 -1.17
N PHE A 10 -8.08 4.83 -1.92
CA PHE A 10 -9.38 5.37 -1.52
C PHE A 10 -9.83 4.85 -0.15
N ASP A 11 -10.02 5.76 0.81
CA ASP A 11 -10.65 5.46 2.09
C ASP A 11 -11.82 6.42 2.39
N SER A 12 -12.48 6.24 3.54
CA SER A 12 -13.62 7.08 3.95
C SER A 12 -13.30 8.57 4.04
N THR A 13 -12.02 8.93 4.18
CA THR A 13 -11.55 10.32 4.27
C THR A 13 -11.00 10.86 2.94
N ALA A 14 -10.50 9.98 2.08
CA ALA A 14 -9.81 10.34 0.85
C ALA A 14 -10.69 10.22 -0.41
N GLY A 15 -11.80 9.48 -0.38
CA GLY A 15 -12.69 9.36 -1.54
C GLY A 15 -14.06 8.73 -1.28
N GLY A 16 -14.31 8.27 -0.06
CA GLY A 16 -15.65 7.91 0.44
C GLY A 16 -16.17 6.54 0.00
N VAL A 17 -15.46 5.83 -0.88
CA VAL A 17 -15.85 4.50 -1.40
C VAL A 17 -14.68 3.52 -1.34
N PRO A 18 -14.92 2.22 -1.12
CA PRO A 18 -13.90 1.20 -1.25
C PRO A 18 -13.43 1.04 -2.71
N SER A 19 -12.19 0.62 -2.90
CA SER A 19 -11.67 0.22 -4.21
C SER A 19 -12.39 -1.05 -4.72
N PRO A 20 -12.61 -1.19 -6.04
CA PRO A 20 -13.32 -2.34 -6.60
C PRO A 20 -12.40 -3.54 -6.84
N ILE A 21 -13.04 -4.71 -6.97
CA ILE A 21 -12.43 -5.92 -7.52
C ILE A 21 -13.13 -6.17 -8.86
N VAL A 22 -12.39 -6.11 -9.97
CA VAL A 22 -12.90 -6.24 -11.34
C VAL A 22 -12.38 -7.54 -11.92
N ASP A 23 -13.27 -8.45 -12.31
CA ASP A 23 -12.93 -9.77 -12.85
C ASP A 23 -11.92 -10.54 -11.97
N GLY A 24 -12.09 -10.43 -10.65
CA GLY A 24 -11.20 -11.05 -9.67
C GLY A 24 -9.90 -10.30 -9.41
N ILE A 25 -9.62 -9.19 -10.10
CA ILE A 25 -8.40 -8.37 -9.92
C ILE A 25 -8.69 -7.20 -8.98
N PRO A 26 -7.93 -7.03 -7.88
CA PRO A 26 -8.08 -5.86 -7.01
C PRO A 26 -7.50 -4.61 -7.68
N VAL A 27 -8.35 -3.63 -7.99
CA VAL A 27 -7.93 -2.36 -8.62
C VAL A 27 -7.92 -1.26 -7.55
N SER A 28 -6.74 -0.99 -6.98
CA SER A 28 -6.58 0.09 -5.99
C SER A 28 -6.72 1.45 -6.65
N LEU A 29 -7.70 2.25 -6.20
CA LEU A 29 -7.94 3.58 -6.76
C LEU A 29 -7.02 4.63 -6.11
N PRO A 30 -6.31 5.46 -6.90
CA PRO A 30 -5.50 6.57 -6.39
C PRO A 30 -6.40 7.63 -5.74
N ILE A 31 -5.89 8.36 -4.77
CA ILE A 31 -6.68 9.38 -4.05
C ILE A 31 -6.97 10.58 -4.97
N PRO A 32 -8.20 11.12 -5.05
CA PRO A 32 -8.48 12.34 -5.82
C PRO A 32 -7.66 13.51 -5.28
N ALA A 33 -7.04 14.26 -6.19
CA ALA A 33 -6.11 15.32 -5.86
C ALA A 33 -6.72 16.70 -6.18
N ARG A 34 -6.44 17.67 -5.31
CA ARG A 34 -6.70 19.10 -5.58
C ARG A 34 -5.42 19.90 -5.75
N ASP A 35 -4.30 19.33 -5.35
CA ASP A 35 -2.97 19.91 -5.38
C ASP A 35 -1.92 18.84 -5.70
N ARG A 36 -0.70 19.27 -6.04
CA ARG A 36 0.49 18.40 -6.23
C ARG A 36 0.21 17.17 -7.11
N SER A 37 -0.58 17.37 -8.17
CA SER A 37 -0.88 16.36 -9.17
C SER A 37 -1.04 16.98 -10.53
N ARG A 38 -0.61 16.24 -11.55
CA ARG A 38 -0.85 16.49 -12.97
C ARG A 38 -1.42 15.25 -13.68
N THR A 39 -1.68 14.19 -12.92
CA THR A 39 -2.13 12.89 -13.43
C THR A 39 -3.62 12.77 -13.17
N THR A 40 -4.39 12.48 -14.20
CA THR A 40 -5.84 12.28 -14.13
C THR A 40 -6.20 10.81 -13.95
N PHE A 41 -7.44 10.51 -13.59
CA PHE A 41 -7.93 9.13 -13.60
C PHE A 41 -7.92 8.52 -15.02
N ALA A 42 -8.11 9.34 -16.07
CA ALA A 42 -8.02 8.89 -17.46
C ALA A 42 -6.59 8.47 -17.84
N ASP A 43 -5.56 9.19 -17.38
CA ASP A 43 -4.15 8.81 -17.58
C ASP A 43 -3.80 7.46 -16.95
N ARG A 44 -4.59 7.04 -15.95
CA ARG A 44 -4.49 5.72 -15.30
C ARG A 44 -5.36 4.64 -15.95
N GLY A 45 -6.15 4.99 -16.96
CA GLY A 45 -7.15 4.09 -17.55
C GLY A 45 -8.33 3.79 -16.60
N LEU A 46 -8.60 4.66 -15.63
CA LEU A 46 -9.59 4.44 -14.57
C LEU A 46 -10.86 5.30 -14.73
N ALA A 47 -11.04 5.98 -15.86
CA ALA A 47 -12.14 6.93 -16.07
C ALA A 47 -13.53 6.33 -15.83
N ASP A 48 -13.84 5.19 -16.44
CA ASP A 48 -15.15 4.53 -16.30
C ASP A 48 -15.33 3.94 -14.89
N LEU A 49 -14.24 3.40 -14.34
CA LEU A 49 -14.24 2.78 -13.02
C LEU A 49 -14.52 3.82 -11.94
N VAL A 50 -13.79 4.94 -11.95
CA VAL A 50 -13.96 6.01 -10.95
C VAL A 50 -15.35 6.65 -11.06
N LYS A 51 -15.87 6.83 -12.28
CA LYS A 51 -17.23 7.34 -12.52
C LYS A 51 -18.28 6.39 -11.94
N THR A 52 -18.12 5.09 -12.14
CA THR A 52 -19.05 4.08 -11.63
C THR A 52 -19.03 4.01 -10.11
N VAL A 53 -17.86 3.82 -9.49
CA VAL A 53 -17.74 3.65 -8.04
C VAL A 53 -18.10 4.92 -7.26
N SER A 54 -17.82 6.10 -7.83
CA SER A 54 -18.18 7.40 -7.22
C SER A 54 -19.62 7.84 -7.49
N ARG A 55 -20.39 7.07 -8.29
CA ARG A 55 -21.73 7.42 -8.76
C ARG A 55 -21.76 8.77 -9.50
N GLY A 56 -20.77 8.99 -10.36
CA GLY A 56 -20.63 10.17 -11.20
C GLY A 56 -20.09 11.40 -10.49
N LYS A 57 -19.67 11.31 -9.22
CA LYS A 57 -19.06 12.45 -8.50
C LYS A 57 -17.65 12.77 -8.98
N LEU A 58 -16.95 11.77 -9.50
CA LEU A 58 -15.63 11.88 -10.12
C LEU A 58 -15.72 11.36 -11.55
N THR A 59 -14.84 11.87 -12.38
CA THR A 59 -14.72 11.62 -13.81
C THR A 59 -13.29 11.28 -14.16
N GLY A 60 -13.06 10.89 -15.42
CA GLY A 60 -11.70 10.67 -15.93
C GLY A 60 -10.82 11.91 -15.90
N GLU A 61 -11.41 13.12 -15.96
CA GLU A 61 -10.67 14.39 -16.02
C GLU A 61 -10.18 14.87 -14.64
N ASP A 62 -10.74 14.31 -13.57
CA ASP A 62 -10.32 14.66 -12.21
C ASP A 62 -8.88 14.19 -11.94
N LEU A 63 -8.11 15.05 -11.27
CA LEU A 63 -6.75 14.75 -10.87
C LEU A 63 -6.73 13.71 -9.74
N CYS A 64 -5.67 12.91 -9.69
CA CYS A 64 -5.43 11.91 -8.66
C CYS A 64 -3.96 11.85 -8.26
N HIS A 65 -3.66 11.43 -7.03
CA HIS A 65 -2.32 11.08 -6.59
C HIS A 65 -2.04 9.63 -6.95
N ASP A 66 -1.38 9.41 -8.08
CA ASP A 66 -0.84 8.10 -8.47
C ASP A 66 0.37 7.76 -7.57
N ASP A 67 0.07 7.38 -6.32
CA ASP A 67 1.02 7.02 -5.27
C ASP A 67 0.44 5.91 -4.37
N PRO A 68 1.07 4.74 -4.26
CA PRO A 68 2.24 4.27 -5.02
C PRO A 68 1.93 4.10 -6.51
N MET A 69 2.87 4.49 -7.36
CA MET A 69 2.83 4.33 -8.80
C MET A 69 3.52 3.02 -9.19
N PHE A 70 2.78 2.11 -9.82
CA PHE A 70 3.32 0.86 -10.39
C PHE A 70 3.39 0.94 -11.92
N ALA A 71 4.51 0.50 -12.49
CA ALA A 71 4.71 0.29 -13.92
C ALA A 71 5.97 -0.55 -14.19
N ASP A 72 5.94 -1.41 -15.21
CA ASP A 72 7.10 -2.16 -15.69
C ASP A 72 7.86 -2.96 -14.61
N GLY A 73 7.12 -3.53 -13.65
CA GLY A 73 7.70 -4.27 -12.52
C GLY A 73 8.43 -3.39 -11.49
N LEU A 74 8.26 -2.08 -11.58
CA LEU A 74 8.80 -1.07 -10.67
C LEU A 74 7.67 -0.36 -9.91
N CYS A 75 8.04 0.16 -8.75
CA CYS A 75 7.20 0.97 -7.90
C CYS A 75 7.93 2.26 -7.51
N TRP A 76 7.23 3.39 -7.66
CA TRP A 76 7.59 4.69 -7.11
C TRP A 76 6.60 5.01 -6.01
N PHE A 77 7.10 5.31 -4.83
CA PHE A 77 6.29 5.52 -3.66
C PHE A 77 6.78 6.74 -2.88
N GLY A 78 5.92 7.70 -2.60
CA GLY A 78 6.25 8.93 -1.89
C GLY A 78 5.72 8.96 -0.47
N GLN A 79 6.51 9.48 0.46
CA GLN A 79 6.08 9.63 1.84
C GLN A 79 6.68 10.90 2.46
N CYS A 80 5.94 11.54 3.36
CA CYS A 80 6.40 12.75 4.05
C CYS A 80 5.83 12.84 5.47
N GLY A 81 6.20 13.89 6.22
CA GLY A 81 5.61 14.20 7.52
C GLY A 81 5.78 13.07 8.54
N ALA A 82 4.73 12.80 9.32
CA ALA A 82 4.77 11.81 10.40
C ALA A 82 5.02 10.37 9.91
N ALA A 83 4.46 10.00 8.77
CA ALA A 83 4.63 8.66 8.22
C ALA A 83 6.07 8.44 7.72
N GLN A 84 6.68 9.43 7.05
CA GLN A 84 8.10 9.32 6.67
C GLN A 84 9.02 9.33 7.89
N GLY A 85 8.74 10.19 8.88
CA GLY A 85 9.46 10.20 10.14
C GLY A 85 9.40 8.85 10.87
N HIS A 86 8.25 8.15 10.80
CA HIS A 86 8.09 6.81 11.37
C HIS A 86 8.96 5.77 10.66
N LEU A 87 9.00 5.79 9.32
CA LEU A 87 9.88 4.90 8.54
C LEU A 87 11.37 5.11 8.90
N LEU A 88 11.82 6.37 8.95
CA LEU A 88 13.19 6.72 9.34
C LEU A 88 13.50 6.29 10.78
N LYS A 89 12.61 6.56 11.73
CA LYS A 89 12.75 6.18 13.14
C LYS A 89 12.93 4.68 13.32
N HIS A 90 12.27 3.87 12.48
CA HIS A 90 12.35 2.41 12.53
C HIS A 90 13.44 1.82 11.64
N GLY A 91 14.25 2.67 11.00
CA GLY A 91 15.39 2.26 10.17
C GLY A 91 14.97 1.46 8.94
N VAL A 92 13.85 1.84 8.31
CA VAL A 92 13.43 1.27 7.02
C VAL A 92 14.31 1.87 5.92
N GLY A 93 14.81 1.04 5.00
CA GLY A 93 15.67 1.46 3.91
C GLY A 93 15.84 0.42 2.80
N PRO A 94 16.84 0.56 1.91
CA PRO A 94 17.13 -0.40 0.87
C PRO A 94 17.27 -1.84 1.39
N GLY A 95 16.65 -2.80 0.69
CA GLY A 95 16.57 -4.21 1.08
C GLY A 95 15.38 -4.56 1.98
N ASP A 96 14.60 -3.58 2.42
CA ASP A 96 13.33 -3.79 3.12
C ASP A 96 12.15 -3.92 2.14
N HIS A 97 10.98 -4.30 2.66
CA HIS A 97 9.80 -4.59 1.85
C HIS A 97 8.56 -3.85 2.33
N PHE A 98 7.81 -3.29 1.39
CA PHE A 98 6.46 -2.79 1.57
C PHE A 98 5.44 -3.80 1.04
N LEU A 99 4.38 -4.02 1.81
CA LEU A 99 3.12 -4.61 1.38
C LEU A 99 2.06 -3.51 1.46
N PHE A 100 1.57 -3.09 0.31
CA PHE A 100 0.54 -2.05 0.22
C PHE A 100 -0.83 -2.69 0.38
N PHE A 101 -1.64 -2.15 1.28
CA PHE A 101 -3.00 -2.61 1.50
C PHE A 101 -3.98 -1.45 1.46
N GLY A 102 -5.20 -1.72 1.01
CA GLY A 102 -6.26 -0.75 0.86
C GLY A 102 -7.61 -1.30 1.29
N LEU A 103 -8.63 -0.45 1.28
CA LEU A 103 -10.02 -0.84 1.52
C LEU A 103 -10.66 -1.25 0.20
N PHE A 104 -11.15 -2.48 0.13
CA PHE A 104 -11.85 -3.04 -1.04
C PHE A 104 -13.27 -3.46 -0.67
N ALA A 105 -14.11 -3.67 -1.69
CA ALA A 105 -15.41 -4.31 -1.54
C ALA A 105 -15.49 -5.55 -2.43
N ASP A 106 -16.05 -6.61 -1.88
CA ASP A 106 -16.43 -7.80 -2.63
C ASP A 106 -17.50 -7.44 -3.67
N PRO A 107 -17.35 -7.86 -4.94
CA PRO A 107 -18.23 -7.43 -6.03
C PRO A 107 -19.63 -8.06 -5.97
N GLU A 108 -19.78 -9.22 -5.32
CA GLU A 108 -21.05 -9.94 -5.23
C GLU A 108 -21.84 -9.54 -3.97
N THR A 109 -21.15 -9.51 -2.83
CA THR A 109 -21.76 -9.31 -1.51
C THR A 109 -21.69 -7.87 -1.02
N GLY A 110 -20.81 -7.05 -1.60
CA GLY A 110 -20.50 -5.70 -1.12
C GLY A 110 -19.71 -5.68 0.19
N GLU A 111 -19.24 -6.83 0.69
CA GLU A 111 -18.49 -6.93 1.94
C GLU A 111 -17.18 -6.15 1.85
N ARG A 112 -17.03 -5.15 2.73
CA ARG A 112 -15.81 -4.34 2.80
C ARG A 112 -14.73 -5.05 3.58
N HIS A 113 -13.50 -5.02 3.06
CA HIS A 113 -12.36 -5.65 3.69
C HIS A 113 -11.05 -4.95 3.35
N HIS A 114 -10.07 -5.01 4.26
CA HIS A 114 -8.70 -4.64 3.93
C HIS A 114 -7.99 -5.80 3.23
N ARG A 115 -7.23 -5.47 2.19
CA ARG A 115 -6.50 -6.44 1.37
C ARG A 115 -5.18 -5.86 0.89
N ILE A 116 -4.15 -6.70 0.89
CA ILE A 116 -2.87 -6.42 0.24
C ILE A 116 -3.11 -6.47 -1.26
N PHE A 117 -2.75 -5.41 -1.97
CA PHE A 117 -2.96 -5.29 -3.42
C PHE A 117 -1.65 -5.10 -4.18
N GLY A 118 -0.53 -4.88 -3.50
CA GLY A 118 0.76 -4.71 -4.15
C GLY A 118 1.91 -4.81 -3.16
N HIS A 119 3.12 -4.87 -3.70
CA HIS A 119 4.34 -4.93 -2.91
C HIS A 119 5.46 -4.10 -3.56
N MET A 120 6.47 -3.75 -2.78
CA MET A 120 7.71 -3.18 -3.29
C MET A 120 8.89 -3.65 -2.44
N ARG A 121 9.93 -4.16 -3.10
CA ARG A 121 11.26 -4.31 -2.51
C ARG A 121 12.05 -3.02 -2.72
N VAL A 122 12.47 -2.37 -1.64
CA VAL A 122 13.17 -1.09 -1.71
C VAL A 122 14.56 -1.29 -2.31
N LEU A 123 14.86 -0.58 -3.40
CA LEU A 123 16.19 -0.48 -4.00
C LEU A 123 16.88 0.83 -3.63
N ALA A 124 16.12 1.92 -3.57
CA ALA A 124 16.61 3.24 -3.20
C ALA A 124 15.52 4.03 -2.47
N SER A 125 15.94 4.93 -1.59
CA SER A 125 15.03 5.86 -0.90
C SER A 125 15.78 7.09 -0.43
N GLY A 126 15.16 8.26 -0.48
CA GLY A 126 15.76 9.51 -0.03
C GLY A 126 14.92 10.71 -0.43
N ALA A 127 15.46 11.92 -0.22
CA ALA A 127 14.86 13.11 -0.82
C ALA A 127 14.82 12.95 -2.35
N PRO A 128 13.83 13.52 -3.06
CA PRO A 128 13.69 13.33 -4.50
C PRO A 128 14.95 13.59 -5.32
N GLY A 129 15.69 14.68 -5.02
CA GLY A 129 16.95 14.98 -5.69
C GLY A 129 18.04 13.94 -5.44
N ASP A 130 18.10 13.38 -4.23
CA ASP A 130 19.12 12.40 -3.84
C ASP A 130 18.82 11.02 -4.44
N VAL A 131 17.56 10.58 -4.38
CA VAL A 131 17.17 9.27 -4.91
C VAL A 131 17.35 9.21 -6.42
N ALA A 132 17.15 10.33 -7.13
CA ALA A 132 17.36 10.42 -8.57
C ALA A 132 18.83 10.21 -8.99
N GLN A 133 19.78 10.39 -8.07
CA GLN A 133 21.21 10.11 -8.30
C GLN A 133 21.58 8.63 -8.06
N SER A 134 20.66 7.81 -7.56
CA SER A 134 20.91 6.39 -7.33
C SER A 134 21.15 5.66 -8.67
N PRO A 135 22.14 4.75 -8.78
CA PRO A 135 22.33 3.94 -9.99
C PRO A 135 21.13 3.03 -10.32
N HIS A 136 20.28 2.76 -9.33
CA HIS A 136 19.07 1.98 -9.51
C HIS A 136 17.92 2.79 -10.09
N TRP A 137 17.92 4.11 -9.91
CA TRP A 137 16.77 4.96 -10.24
C TRP A 137 16.37 4.87 -11.71
N ARG A 138 15.07 4.90 -11.94
CA ARG A 138 14.44 5.04 -13.25
C ARG A 138 13.37 6.11 -13.11
N GLU A 139 13.26 6.97 -14.12
CA GLU A 139 12.22 8.00 -14.12
C GLU A 139 10.83 7.36 -14.15
N PRO A 140 9.87 7.88 -13.37
CA PRO A 140 8.50 7.39 -13.41
C PRO A 140 7.88 7.67 -14.78
N PRO A 141 7.03 6.78 -15.33
CA PRO A 141 6.41 6.96 -16.64
C PRO A 141 5.32 8.05 -16.65
N ARG A 142 4.98 8.60 -15.49
CA ARG A 142 3.99 9.67 -15.28
C ARG A 142 4.49 10.64 -14.22
N HIS A 143 3.84 11.81 -14.14
CA HIS A 143 4.11 12.79 -13.10
C HIS A 143 3.83 12.20 -11.71
N HIS A 144 4.88 12.09 -10.89
CA HIS A 144 4.75 11.56 -9.54
C HIS A 144 4.45 12.70 -8.54
N PRO A 145 3.43 12.59 -7.65
CA PRO A 145 3.03 13.69 -6.77
C PRO A 145 4.16 14.31 -5.93
N HIS A 146 5.10 13.46 -5.48
CA HIS A 146 6.26 13.88 -4.68
C HIS A 146 7.37 14.61 -5.45
N LEU A 147 7.21 14.77 -6.77
CA LEU A 147 8.02 15.61 -7.65
C LEU A 147 7.30 16.92 -8.04
N GLU A 148 6.04 17.09 -7.62
CA GLU A 148 5.19 18.20 -8.00
C GLU A 148 4.91 19.13 -6.81
N GLY A 149 5.16 20.43 -7.00
CA GLY A 149 4.91 21.46 -5.99
C GLY A 149 5.84 21.41 -4.78
N GLU A 150 5.41 22.05 -3.70
CA GLU A 150 6.19 22.15 -2.45
C GLU A 150 5.75 21.09 -1.44
N TRP A 151 6.73 20.44 -0.84
CA TRP A 151 6.55 19.42 0.19
C TRP A 151 7.32 19.79 1.47
N PRO A 152 6.93 19.24 2.63
CA PRO A 152 7.71 19.37 3.87
C PRO A 152 9.17 18.92 3.68
N ALA A 153 10.07 19.43 4.52
CA ALA A 153 11.51 19.16 4.42
C ALA A 153 11.88 17.66 4.43
N ASN A 154 11.04 16.81 5.05
CA ASN A 154 11.23 15.36 5.05
C ASN A 154 10.43 14.65 3.94
N ASN A 155 10.20 15.30 2.80
CA ASN A 155 9.69 14.65 1.61
C ASN A 155 10.67 13.56 1.15
N ALA A 156 10.16 12.36 0.91
CA ALA A 156 10.96 11.25 0.44
C ALA A 156 10.27 10.50 -0.70
N LEU A 157 11.10 10.03 -1.63
CA LEU A 157 10.75 9.04 -2.62
C LEU A 157 11.43 7.72 -2.27
N TRP A 158 10.66 6.66 -2.45
CA TRP A 158 11.03 5.26 -2.32
C TRP A 158 10.86 4.61 -3.69
N PHE A 159 11.87 3.86 -4.10
CA PHE A 159 11.94 3.25 -5.43
C PHE A 159 12.40 1.81 -5.32
N GLY A 160 11.78 0.93 -6.11
CA GLY A 160 12.28 -0.41 -6.27
C GLY A 160 11.40 -1.33 -7.10
N ALA A 161 11.70 -2.62 -7.06
CA ALA A 161 10.92 -3.64 -7.77
C ALA A 161 9.57 -3.83 -7.07
N GLY A 162 8.48 -3.83 -7.81
CA GLY A 162 7.14 -3.98 -7.26
C GLY A 162 6.06 -4.10 -8.32
N THR A 163 4.99 -4.81 -7.98
CA THR A 163 3.81 -4.95 -8.83
C THR A 163 2.54 -5.05 -7.97
N THR A 164 1.40 -5.12 -8.64
CA THR A 164 0.07 -5.29 -8.05
C THR A 164 -0.46 -6.70 -8.25
N ALA A 165 -1.33 -7.13 -7.34
CA ALA A 165 -1.89 -8.48 -7.35
C ALA A 165 -2.77 -8.70 -8.59
N LEU A 166 -2.56 -9.82 -9.25
CA LEU A 166 -3.35 -10.26 -10.41
C LEU A 166 -4.62 -11.02 -10.01
N SER A 167 -4.84 -11.24 -8.71
CA SER A 167 -6.06 -11.87 -8.20
C SER A 167 -6.37 -11.46 -6.76
N ALA A 168 -7.64 -11.49 -6.40
CA ALA A 168 -8.14 -11.22 -5.07
C ALA A 168 -8.12 -12.50 -4.20
N SER A 169 -6.99 -13.22 -4.15
CA SER A 169 -6.87 -14.48 -3.39
C SER A 169 -7.13 -14.29 -1.88
N ALA A 170 -7.67 -15.30 -1.21
CA ALA A 170 -8.06 -15.19 0.20
C ALA A 170 -6.87 -14.86 1.12
N GLU A 171 -5.67 -15.30 0.77
CA GLU A 171 -4.41 -15.13 1.51
C GLU A 171 -3.95 -13.67 1.55
N LEU A 172 -4.34 -12.84 0.59
CA LEU A 172 -4.04 -11.41 0.56
C LEU A 172 -5.06 -10.57 1.35
N ARG A 173 -6.14 -11.17 1.85
CA ARG A 173 -7.16 -10.49 2.66
C ARG A 173 -6.68 -10.37 4.10
N LEU A 174 -6.64 -9.14 4.62
CA LEU A 174 -6.28 -8.87 6.01
C LEU A 174 -7.49 -8.94 6.92
N THR A 175 -8.62 -8.31 6.56
CA THR A 175 -9.83 -8.32 7.40
C THR A 175 -10.43 -9.72 7.45
N ARG A 176 -10.70 -10.23 8.66
CA ARG A 176 -11.34 -11.54 8.85
C ARG A 176 -12.71 -11.58 8.13
N PRO A 177 -13.04 -12.66 7.38
CA PRO A 177 -14.36 -12.85 6.78
C PRO A 177 -15.50 -12.70 7.79
N GLY A 178 -16.51 -11.88 7.45
CA GLY A 178 -17.64 -11.55 8.32
C GLY A 178 -17.29 -10.70 9.54
N GLY A 179 -16.03 -10.31 9.71
CA GLY A 179 -15.55 -9.51 10.83
C GLY A 179 -15.59 -8.01 10.57
N PRO A 180 -15.48 -7.17 11.61
CA PRO A 180 -15.34 -5.74 11.43
C PRO A 180 -13.98 -5.39 10.77
N LEU A 181 -13.89 -4.26 10.08
CA LEU A 181 -12.69 -3.86 9.31
C LEU A 181 -11.39 -3.84 10.10
N ASN A 182 -11.46 -3.59 11.40
CA ASN A 182 -10.30 -3.56 12.29
C ASN A 182 -9.84 -4.96 12.73
N LEU A 183 -10.69 -5.99 12.65
CA LEU A 183 -10.33 -7.35 13.00
C LEU A 183 -9.59 -8.00 11.84
N TRP A 184 -8.27 -8.04 11.93
CA TRP A 184 -7.43 -8.70 10.94
C TRP A 184 -7.13 -10.14 11.33
N ASP A 185 -6.95 -10.98 10.32
CA ASP A 185 -6.37 -12.31 10.43
C ASP A 185 -4.94 -12.24 9.87
N VAL A 186 -3.96 -12.44 10.75
CA VAL A 186 -2.53 -12.26 10.46
C VAL A 186 -1.76 -13.54 10.80
N PRO A 187 -0.59 -13.78 10.18
CA PRO A 187 0.17 -14.97 10.47
C PRO A 187 0.62 -14.99 11.95
N PRO A 188 0.63 -16.16 12.62
CA PRO A 188 0.94 -16.25 14.06
C PRO A 188 2.32 -15.71 14.44
N TRP A 189 3.28 -15.73 13.52
CA TRP A 189 4.62 -15.20 13.75
C TRP A 189 4.62 -13.69 13.96
N LEU A 190 3.64 -12.96 13.41
CA LEU A 190 3.59 -11.50 13.51
C LEU A 190 3.39 -11.05 14.96
N LYS A 191 2.59 -11.78 15.75
CA LYS A 191 2.44 -11.56 17.19
C LYS A 191 3.77 -11.71 17.95
N ARG A 192 4.60 -12.69 17.55
CA ARG A 192 5.91 -12.94 18.18
C ARG A 192 6.94 -11.88 17.82
N ARG A 193 6.88 -11.32 16.61
CA ARG A 193 7.80 -10.27 16.14
C ARG A 193 7.38 -8.87 16.57
N GLY A 194 6.08 -8.65 16.74
CA GLY A 194 5.50 -7.35 17.01
C GLY A 194 5.29 -6.52 15.74
N LEU A 195 4.39 -5.55 15.84
CA LEU A 195 4.06 -4.61 14.79
C LEU A 195 3.90 -3.23 15.44
N THR A 196 4.48 -2.18 14.85
CA THR A 196 4.36 -0.82 15.42
C THR A 196 2.89 -0.43 15.61
N TYR A 197 2.59 0.31 16.69
CA TYR A 197 1.23 0.66 17.18
C TYR A 197 0.39 -0.50 17.74
N HIS A 198 0.94 -1.72 17.80
CA HIS A 198 0.28 -2.92 18.31
C HIS A 198 1.08 -3.59 19.44
N ASP A 199 1.74 -2.78 20.28
CA ASP A 199 2.49 -3.22 21.46
C ASP A 199 1.58 -3.81 22.57
N ARG A 200 0.36 -3.28 22.67
CA ARG A 200 -0.63 -3.70 23.67
C ARG A 200 -1.15 -5.12 23.41
N ALA A 201 -0.92 -6.04 24.36
CA ALA A 201 -1.25 -7.45 24.24
C ALA A 201 -2.73 -7.75 23.90
N GLN A 202 -3.67 -6.94 24.42
CA GLN A 202 -5.10 -7.07 24.16
C GLN A 202 -5.49 -6.85 22.70
N ARG A 203 -4.63 -6.23 21.88
CA ARG A 203 -4.85 -6.14 20.44
C ARG A 203 -4.67 -7.49 19.74
N TRP A 204 -3.97 -8.44 20.35
CA TRP A 204 -3.65 -9.73 19.74
C TRP A 204 -4.62 -10.82 20.20
N LEU A 205 -5.68 -11.03 19.43
CA LEU A 205 -6.81 -11.89 19.74
C LEU A 205 -6.54 -13.33 19.32
N GLY A 206 -6.31 -14.22 20.29
CA GLY A 206 -6.00 -15.62 20.02
C GLY A 206 -4.66 -15.79 19.27
N ARG A 207 -4.64 -16.71 18.30
CA ARG A 207 -3.42 -17.11 17.56
C ARG A 207 -3.13 -16.21 16.35
N THR A 208 -4.16 -15.81 15.62
CA THR A 208 -4.06 -15.09 14.34
C THR A 208 -4.81 -13.76 14.33
N GLY A 209 -5.65 -13.47 15.33
CA GLY A 209 -6.44 -12.24 15.34
C GLY A 209 -5.62 -11.02 15.76
N LEU A 210 -5.84 -9.91 15.07
CA LEU A 210 -5.29 -8.60 15.41
C LEU A 210 -6.38 -7.53 15.35
N ASP A 211 -6.60 -6.81 16.45
CA ASP A 211 -7.33 -5.52 16.47
C ASP A 211 -6.41 -4.43 15.93
N SER A 212 -6.50 -4.22 14.61
CA SER A 212 -5.66 -3.27 13.87
C SER A 212 -5.92 -1.82 14.27
N ALA A 213 -4.85 -1.05 14.36
CA ALA A 213 -4.90 0.36 14.70
C ALA A 213 -5.64 1.15 13.61
N LYS A 214 -6.61 1.97 14.02
CA LYS A 214 -7.32 2.89 13.12
C LYS A 214 -6.43 4.03 12.63
N ARG A 215 -5.42 4.41 13.44
CA ARG A 215 -4.44 5.46 13.15
C ARG A 215 -3.09 4.86 12.77
N GLY A 216 -2.36 5.57 11.92
CA GLY A 216 -1.07 5.14 11.38
C GLY A 216 -1.21 4.69 9.93
N GLN A 217 -0.37 5.23 9.07
CA GLN A 217 -0.30 4.86 7.66
C GLN A 217 0.66 3.70 7.43
N GLU A 218 1.75 3.64 8.22
CA GLU A 218 2.83 2.67 8.07
C GLU A 218 2.94 1.78 9.31
N PHE A 219 2.88 0.46 9.15
CA PHE A 219 3.07 -0.50 10.23
C PHE A 219 4.33 -1.33 10.00
N VAL A 220 5.35 -1.13 10.83
CA VAL A 220 6.68 -1.73 10.67
C VAL A 220 6.83 -2.94 11.57
N CYS A 221 7.34 -4.03 11.00
CA CYS A 221 7.75 -5.24 11.71
C CYS A 221 9.21 -5.55 11.35
N ASP A 222 10.07 -5.73 12.37
CA ASP A 222 11.44 -6.19 12.14
C ASP A 222 11.45 -7.71 12.00
N LEU A 223 11.87 -8.24 10.84
CA LEU A 223 11.95 -9.68 10.62
C LEU A 223 13.27 -10.29 11.12
N GLY A 224 14.26 -9.46 11.46
CA GLY A 224 15.58 -9.91 11.94
C GLY A 224 16.20 -10.89 10.96
N ARG A 225 16.57 -12.09 11.44
CA ARG A 225 17.04 -13.25 10.63
C ARG A 225 16.06 -14.43 10.64
N ALA A 226 14.83 -14.24 11.12
CA ALA A 226 13.84 -15.32 11.21
C ALA A 226 13.44 -15.81 9.81
N GLN A 227 13.39 -17.15 9.64
CA GLN A 227 13.07 -17.78 8.34
C GLN A 227 11.57 -17.82 8.08
N GLU A 228 10.75 -18.16 9.07
CA GLU A 228 9.29 -18.28 8.91
C GLU A 228 8.63 -16.99 8.37
N PRO A 229 8.94 -15.77 8.88
CA PRO A 229 8.39 -14.55 8.31
C PRO A 229 8.88 -14.23 6.89
N ARG A 230 10.10 -14.68 6.53
CA ARG A 230 10.65 -14.49 5.17
C ARG A 230 9.98 -15.40 4.17
N ARG A 231 9.79 -16.68 4.51
CA ARG A 231 9.03 -17.63 3.68
C ARG A 231 7.61 -17.14 3.45
N TRP A 232 6.95 -16.68 4.51
CA TRP A 232 5.62 -16.07 4.37
C TRP A 232 5.64 -14.84 3.43
N LEU A 233 6.65 -13.97 3.52
CA LEU A 233 6.76 -12.83 2.62
C LEU A 233 6.99 -13.28 1.17
N GLU A 234 7.84 -14.28 0.94
CA GLU A 234 8.08 -14.88 -0.38
C GLU A 234 6.79 -15.47 -0.96
N GLU A 235 5.99 -16.19 -0.17
CA GLU A 235 4.68 -16.72 -0.56
C GLU A 235 3.69 -15.60 -0.94
N ILE A 236 3.61 -14.53 -0.14
CA ILE A 236 2.75 -13.39 -0.42
C ILE A 236 3.19 -12.65 -1.69
N VAL A 237 4.50 -12.46 -1.90
CA VAL A 237 5.03 -11.85 -3.12
C VAL A 237 4.73 -12.71 -4.34
N ALA A 238 4.93 -14.04 -4.26
CA ALA A 238 4.62 -14.96 -5.35
C ALA A 238 3.12 -14.91 -5.74
N LEU A 239 2.22 -14.84 -4.73
CA LEU A 239 0.79 -14.66 -4.96
C LEU A 239 0.45 -13.34 -5.67
N ILE A 240 1.16 -12.25 -5.32
CA ILE A 240 0.97 -10.94 -5.95
C ILE A 240 1.48 -10.97 -7.40
N GLU A 241 2.67 -11.52 -7.63
CA GLU A 241 3.31 -11.61 -8.96
C GLU A 241 2.67 -12.66 -9.88
N GLY A 242 1.84 -13.55 -9.35
CA GLY A 242 1.20 -14.63 -10.11
C GLY A 242 2.14 -15.77 -10.48
N VAL A 243 3.26 -15.91 -9.78
CA VAL A 243 4.24 -16.98 -9.97
C VAL A 243 3.88 -18.13 -9.02
N ARG A 244 3.73 -19.34 -9.55
CA ARG A 244 3.57 -20.57 -8.76
C ARG A 244 4.86 -21.36 -8.71
#